data_AF-A0A7C9AG94-F1
#
_entry.id   AF-A0A7C9AG94-F1
#
_cell.length_a   1.000
_cell.length_b   1.000
_cell.length_c   1.000
_cell.angle_alpha   90.00
_cell.angle_beta   90.00
_cell.angle_gamma   90.00
#
_symmetry.space_group_name_H-M   'P 1'
#
loop_
_entity.id
_entity.type
_entity.pdbx_description
1 polymer ?
#
loop_
_entity_poly.entity_id
_entity_poly.type
_entity_poly.pdbx_seq_one_letter_code
_entity_poly.pdbx_strand_id
1 'polypeptide(L)'
;KLKHLAVLGKLPKLKSLTINGQWPAWVDFQPSDLEYIENTTMSGSCSGVRAFGSEDSFFPSLEKLKLRDLSNLKGWWSGDNNSDQEDGRLLPAFPRLSHLTIRDCPSLASMPLCPTVEDLKISYCNVNLRIMESIKSGNSKLRTVSTDNMAHLRAALPIEAFQGLNSMSIKWDWELEKLSEFEVVFRCCSSSLQQLCIFDCPLLKSVTGGLEHLTALESLVLNCMPSLSEAGEGVEDDGTPWRCLHSLRSLKFRYMQNMVKLPNGMRYLTTLEDLRIESTELESLPEWMPELTSL
;
A
#
# COMPACT_ATOMS: atom_id res chain seq x y z
N LYS A 1 24.90 17.29 -10.83
CA LYS A 1 23.94 16.67 -9.89
C LYS A 1 22.63 17.43 -9.96
N LEU A 2 21.53 16.79 -10.36
CA LEU A 2 20.23 17.44 -10.54
C LEU A 2 19.63 17.78 -9.17
N LYS A 3 19.67 19.07 -8.80
CA LYS A 3 19.10 19.56 -7.54
C LYS A 3 17.62 19.94 -7.66
N HIS A 4 17.12 20.18 -8.88
CA HIS A 4 15.74 20.60 -9.17
C HIS A 4 15.30 20.13 -10.56
N LEU A 5 14.01 19.83 -10.72
CA LEU A 5 13.34 19.47 -11.98
C LEU A 5 12.36 20.56 -12.45
N ALA A 6 12.69 21.83 -12.21
CA ALA A 6 11.82 23.01 -12.41
C ALA A 6 11.27 23.24 -13.84
N VAL A 7 11.62 22.38 -14.81
CA VAL A 7 11.17 22.48 -16.20
C VAL A 7 10.03 21.49 -16.51
N LEU A 8 9.82 20.46 -15.68
CA LEU A 8 8.87 19.40 -16.00
C LEU A 8 7.40 19.79 -15.78
N GLY A 9 7.08 20.63 -14.79
CA GLY A 9 5.70 21.05 -14.47
C GLY A 9 4.96 21.75 -15.62
N LYS A 10 5.68 22.21 -16.64
CA LYS A 10 5.14 22.87 -17.84
C LYS A 10 4.93 21.92 -19.03
N LEU A 11 4.97 20.60 -18.84
CA LEU A 11 4.73 19.63 -19.90
C LEU A 11 3.24 19.21 -19.91
N PRO A 12 2.37 19.89 -20.69
CA PRO A 12 0.91 19.68 -20.62
C PRO A 12 0.46 18.30 -21.10
N LYS A 13 1.30 17.61 -21.88
CA LYS A 13 1.03 16.29 -22.46
C LYS A 13 1.71 15.15 -21.71
N LEU A 14 2.45 15.43 -20.64
CA LEU A 14 3.15 14.37 -19.91
C LEU A 14 2.13 13.49 -19.16
N LYS A 15 2.08 12.21 -19.56
CA LYS A 15 1.18 11.19 -18.97
C LYS A 15 1.86 10.33 -17.91
N SER A 16 3.19 10.16 -18.01
CA SER A 16 3.94 9.35 -17.06
C SER A 16 5.25 10.05 -16.70
N LEU A 17 5.50 10.13 -15.40
CA LEU A 17 6.74 10.65 -14.82
C LEU A 17 7.31 9.59 -13.89
N THR A 18 8.56 9.23 -14.12
CA THR A 18 9.33 8.36 -13.22
C THR A 18 10.60 9.09 -12.83
N ILE A 19 10.77 9.34 -11.54
CA ILE A 19 11.97 9.92 -10.96
C ILE A 19 12.58 8.81 -10.11
N ASN A 20 13.67 8.24 -10.60
CA ASN A 20 14.49 7.33 -9.83
C ASN A 20 15.70 8.11 -9.34
N GLY A 21 15.93 8.06 -8.04
CA GLY A 21 17.24 8.33 -7.51
C GLY A 21 18.17 7.16 -7.76
N GLN A 22 19.36 7.25 -7.18
CA GLN A 22 20.36 6.20 -7.29
C GLN A 22 20.32 5.33 -6.05
N TRP A 23 20.11 4.04 -6.26
CA TRP A 23 20.22 3.00 -5.24
C TRP A 23 21.67 2.94 -4.71
N PRO A 24 21.91 2.91 -3.39
CA PRO A 24 23.25 2.84 -2.81
C PRO A 24 23.79 1.40 -2.90
N ALA A 25 24.04 0.88 -4.11
CA ALA A 25 24.62 -0.45 -4.28
C ALA A 25 26.16 -0.44 -4.28
N TRP A 26 26.80 0.73 -4.23
CA TRP A 26 28.27 0.86 -4.24
C TRP A 26 28.71 1.95 -3.27
N VAL A 27 29.69 1.60 -2.42
CA VAL A 27 30.10 2.30 -1.18
C VAL A 27 30.66 3.72 -1.41
N ASP A 28 30.81 4.18 -2.64
CA ASP A 28 31.53 5.43 -2.96
C ASP A 28 30.69 6.53 -3.62
N PHE A 29 29.36 6.39 -3.73
CA PHE A 29 28.53 7.37 -4.43
C PHE A 29 27.51 8.09 -3.52
N GLN A 30 27.57 9.43 -3.55
CA GLN A 30 26.71 10.30 -2.75
C GLN A 30 25.23 10.13 -3.14
N PRO A 31 24.31 10.05 -2.16
CA PRO A 31 22.87 9.93 -2.40
C PRO A 31 22.33 11.08 -3.25
N SER A 32 21.18 10.88 -3.89
CA SER A 32 20.51 11.88 -4.73
C SER A 32 20.39 13.23 -3.98
N ASP A 33 21.08 14.29 -4.41
CA ASP A 33 21.01 15.65 -3.81
C ASP A 33 19.65 16.36 -4.08
N LEU A 34 18.62 15.63 -4.56
CA LEU A 34 17.32 16.19 -4.91
C LEU A 34 16.48 16.38 -3.64
N GLU A 35 16.49 17.60 -3.09
CA GLU A 35 15.67 17.93 -1.92
C GLU A 35 14.23 18.28 -2.29
N TYR A 36 14.03 18.90 -3.47
CA TYR A 36 12.73 19.33 -3.95
C TYR A 36 12.60 19.15 -5.45
N ILE A 37 11.46 18.66 -5.91
CA ILE A 37 11.20 18.43 -7.34
C ILE A 37 11.11 19.77 -8.08
N GLU A 38 10.48 20.78 -7.50
CA GLU A 38 10.44 22.13 -8.07
C GLU A 38 10.94 23.22 -7.12
N ASN A 39 11.63 24.20 -7.71
CA ASN A 39 12.06 25.41 -7.01
C ASN A 39 11.13 26.56 -7.39
N THR A 40 10.38 27.09 -6.42
CA THR A 40 9.41 28.17 -6.66
C THR A 40 10.08 29.53 -6.89
N THR A 41 11.38 29.67 -6.58
CA THR A 41 12.09 30.97 -6.70
C THR A 41 12.34 31.44 -8.14
N MET A 42 12.20 30.57 -9.15
CA MET A 42 12.45 30.91 -10.56
C MET A 42 11.16 31.10 -11.39
N SER A 43 9.99 30.97 -10.78
CA SER A 43 8.70 31.30 -11.39
C SER A 43 8.07 32.40 -10.54
N GLY A 44 8.26 33.66 -10.93
CA GLY A 44 7.64 34.83 -10.31
C GLY A 44 6.12 34.89 -10.46
N SER A 45 5.41 33.78 -10.23
CA SER A 45 3.95 33.67 -10.37
C SER A 45 3.31 32.55 -9.55
N CYS A 46 3.96 31.98 -8.54
CA CYS A 46 3.29 31.05 -7.60
C CYS A 46 3.04 31.68 -6.23
N SER A 47 2.57 32.94 -6.21
CA SER A 47 1.96 33.55 -5.01
C SER A 47 0.43 33.51 -5.02
N GLY A 48 -0.18 32.76 -5.95
CA GLY A 48 -1.62 32.55 -5.99
C GLY A 48 -1.93 31.06 -5.92
N VAL A 49 -2.66 30.65 -4.88
CA VAL A 49 -3.35 29.36 -4.79
C VAL A 49 -4.28 29.25 -5.99
N ARG A 50 -4.06 28.30 -6.91
CA ARG A 50 -4.84 28.19 -8.16
C ARG A 50 -5.80 27.01 -8.08
N ALA A 51 -7.06 27.28 -8.43
CA ALA A 51 -8.18 26.35 -8.29
C ALA A 51 -8.04 25.09 -9.16
N PHE A 52 -8.70 24.02 -8.69
CA PHE A 52 -9.00 22.80 -9.44
C PHE A 52 -9.53 23.15 -10.84
N GLY A 53 -8.91 22.61 -11.89
CA GLY A 53 -9.42 22.69 -13.27
C GLY A 53 -9.02 23.90 -14.11
N SER A 54 -8.07 24.74 -13.66
CA SER A 54 -7.48 25.77 -14.54
C SER A 54 -6.51 25.17 -15.57
N GLU A 55 -6.42 25.78 -16.75
CA GLU A 55 -5.47 25.40 -17.83
C GLU A 55 -3.99 25.57 -17.43
N ASP A 56 -3.73 26.21 -16.28
CA ASP A 56 -2.43 26.33 -15.61
C ASP A 56 -2.18 25.26 -14.53
N SER A 57 -2.99 24.18 -14.50
CA SER A 57 -2.85 23.12 -13.51
C SER A 57 -1.52 22.37 -13.65
N PHE A 58 -0.96 21.99 -12.50
CA PHE A 58 0.30 21.29 -12.39
C PHE A 58 0.17 19.87 -12.98
N PHE A 59 0.86 19.60 -14.10
CA PHE A 59 0.74 18.34 -14.84
C PHE A 59 -0.72 17.89 -15.11
N PRO A 60 -1.46 18.60 -15.99
CA PRO A 60 -2.89 18.38 -16.18
C PRO A 60 -3.23 17.00 -16.75
N SER A 61 -2.25 16.36 -17.41
CA SER A 61 -2.41 15.06 -18.08
C SER A 61 -1.68 13.91 -17.39
N LEU A 62 -1.06 14.12 -16.23
CA LEU A 62 -0.25 13.08 -15.60
C LEU A 62 -1.15 12.00 -15.00
N GLU A 63 -0.98 10.78 -15.51
CA GLU A 63 -1.75 9.59 -15.14
C GLU A 63 -0.91 8.65 -14.25
N LYS A 64 0.42 8.64 -14.40
CA LYS A 64 1.33 7.73 -13.68
C LYS A 64 2.53 8.46 -13.11
N LEU A 65 2.72 8.40 -11.79
CA LEU A 65 3.85 8.97 -11.09
C LEU A 65 4.60 7.89 -10.31
N LYS A 66 5.91 7.81 -10.49
CA LYS A 66 6.80 6.91 -9.75
C LYS A 66 7.95 7.70 -9.15
N LEU A 67 8.08 7.67 -7.83
CA LEU A 67 9.23 8.16 -7.08
C LEU A 67 9.94 6.96 -6.46
N ARG A 68 11.25 6.83 -6.69
CA ARG A 68 12.05 5.71 -6.17
C ARG A 68 13.40 6.19 -5.70
N ASP A 69 13.86 5.71 -4.55
CA ASP A 69 15.26 5.85 -4.09
C ASP A 69 15.69 7.33 -3.93
N LEU A 70 14.78 8.17 -3.43
CA LEU A 70 14.95 9.63 -3.28
C LEU A 70 15.14 10.00 -1.80
N SER A 71 16.27 9.59 -1.22
CA SER A 71 16.54 9.71 0.22
C SER A 71 16.50 11.14 0.77
N ASN A 72 16.91 12.13 -0.02
CA ASN A 72 16.94 13.54 0.39
C ASN A 72 15.68 14.33 0.01
N LEU A 73 14.72 13.73 -0.72
CA LEU A 73 13.54 14.45 -1.18
C LEU A 73 12.64 14.79 0.01
N LYS A 74 12.60 16.06 0.40
CA LYS A 74 11.83 16.57 1.54
C LYS A 74 10.40 16.90 1.18
N GLY A 75 10.19 17.37 -0.04
CA GLY A 75 8.88 17.82 -0.48
C GLY A 75 8.83 18.10 -1.97
N TRP A 76 7.64 18.36 -2.47
CA TRP A 76 7.47 18.66 -3.88
C TRP A 76 7.98 20.06 -4.27
N TRP A 77 7.75 21.06 -3.41
CA TRP A 77 8.11 22.46 -3.62
C TRP A 77 9.12 22.94 -2.59
N SER A 78 10.16 23.64 -3.04
CA SER A 78 11.00 24.48 -2.20
C SER A 78 10.34 25.86 -2.11
N GLY A 79 9.65 26.15 -1.00
CA GLY A 79 9.03 27.45 -0.68
C GLY A 79 8.66 27.49 0.80
N ASP A 80 8.85 28.65 1.46
CA ASP A 80 8.75 28.82 2.92
C ASP A 80 7.42 28.29 3.49
N ASN A 81 7.49 27.14 4.16
CA ASN A 81 6.44 26.66 5.08
C ASN A 81 6.61 27.34 6.45
N ASN A 82 6.59 28.68 6.47
CA ASN A 82 6.61 29.45 7.72
C ASN A 82 5.41 30.39 7.81
N SER A 83 4.22 29.87 7.49
CA SER A 83 2.99 30.46 7.97
C SER A 83 2.15 29.38 8.64
N ASP A 84 2.16 29.41 9.97
CA ASP A 84 1.13 28.89 10.86
C ASP A 84 -0.24 29.56 10.57
N GLN A 85 -0.72 29.45 9.35
CA GLN A 85 -2.03 29.96 8.95
C GLN A 85 -2.90 28.80 8.49
N GLU A 86 -3.81 28.43 9.39
CA GLU A 86 -5.03 27.63 9.20
C GLU A 86 -6.04 28.29 8.23
N ASP A 87 -5.56 28.95 7.17
CA ASP A 87 -6.43 29.44 6.10
C ASP A 87 -6.48 28.39 5.00
N GLY A 88 -7.69 28.03 4.57
CA GLY A 88 -8.02 27.00 3.58
C GLY A 88 -7.41 27.18 2.18
N ARG A 89 -6.07 27.17 2.12
CA ARG A 89 -5.28 27.13 0.89
C ARG A 89 -5.40 25.73 0.32
N LEU A 90 -6.20 25.60 -0.73
CA LEU A 90 -6.33 24.37 -1.51
C LEU A 90 -4.94 23.83 -1.84
N LEU A 91 -4.59 22.66 -1.28
CA LEU A 91 -3.34 22.01 -1.63
C LEU A 91 -3.35 21.71 -3.14
N PRO A 92 -2.25 22.00 -3.85
CA PRO A 92 -2.13 21.63 -5.25
C PRO A 92 -2.36 20.12 -5.41
N ALA A 93 -3.04 19.73 -6.50
CA ALA A 93 -3.47 18.36 -6.72
C ALA A 93 -3.12 17.86 -8.13
N PHE A 94 -2.90 16.56 -8.27
CA PHE A 94 -2.85 15.91 -9.58
C PHE A 94 -4.25 15.46 -10.01
N PRO A 95 -4.86 16.11 -11.02
CA PRO A 95 -6.27 15.91 -11.35
C PRO A 95 -6.56 14.58 -12.07
N ARG A 96 -5.54 13.94 -12.65
CA ARG A 96 -5.69 12.72 -13.48
C ARG A 96 -4.82 11.55 -13.04
N LEU A 97 -4.14 11.67 -11.90
CA LEU A 97 -3.21 10.65 -11.45
C LEU A 97 -3.96 9.41 -10.98
N SER A 98 -3.84 8.33 -11.75
CA SER A 98 -4.47 7.03 -11.45
C SER A 98 -3.49 6.06 -10.81
N HIS A 99 -2.19 6.16 -11.12
CA HIS A 99 -1.17 5.25 -10.59
C HIS A 99 -0.07 6.03 -9.87
N LEU A 100 0.10 5.76 -8.58
CA LEU A 100 1.14 6.37 -7.74
C LEU A 100 2.02 5.30 -7.13
N THR A 101 3.32 5.39 -7.34
CA THR A 101 4.32 4.57 -6.65
C THR A 101 5.32 5.48 -5.95
N ILE A 102 5.50 5.29 -4.65
CA ILE A 102 6.51 5.95 -3.83
C ILE A 102 7.28 4.84 -3.11
N ARG A 103 8.58 4.74 -3.37
CA ARG A 103 9.45 3.72 -2.78
C ARG A 103 10.73 4.35 -2.31
N ASP A 104 11.16 4.03 -1.09
CA ASP A 104 12.44 4.47 -0.54
C ASP A 104 12.61 6.00 -0.65
N CYS A 105 11.65 6.70 -0.07
CA CYS A 105 11.56 8.16 -0.02
C CYS A 105 11.35 8.62 1.45
N PRO A 106 12.30 8.34 2.36
CA PRO A 106 12.12 8.51 3.80
C PRO A 106 11.95 9.97 4.24
N SER A 107 12.53 10.93 3.51
CA SER A 107 12.44 12.36 3.84
C SER A 107 11.17 13.03 3.33
N LEU A 108 10.37 12.34 2.50
CA LEU A 108 9.27 12.97 1.77
C LEU A 108 8.09 13.28 2.69
N ALA A 109 8.00 14.53 3.13
CA ALA A 109 6.97 14.99 4.06
C ALA A 109 5.75 15.59 3.33
N SER A 110 5.92 16.07 2.10
CA SER A 110 4.85 16.75 1.35
C SER A 110 4.82 16.36 -0.13
N MET A 111 3.60 16.10 -0.63
CA MET A 111 3.31 15.88 -2.04
C MET A 111 1.98 16.57 -2.39
N PRO A 112 1.78 17.03 -3.64
CA PRO A 112 0.45 17.39 -4.12
C PRO A 112 -0.58 16.27 -3.91
N LEU A 113 -1.82 16.65 -3.64
CA LEU A 113 -2.91 15.72 -3.38
C LEU A 113 -3.25 14.89 -4.62
N CYS A 114 -3.66 13.66 -4.38
CA CYS A 114 -3.88 12.66 -5.42
C CYS A 114 -5.28 12.04 -5.33
N PRO A 115 -6.37 12.83 -5.47
CA PRO A 115 -7.74 12.36 -5.19
C PRO A 115 -8.28 11.31 -6.19
N THR A 116 -7.62 11.13 -7.33
CA THR A 116 -8.08 10.25 -8.42
C THR A 116 -7.35 8.91 -8.50
N VAL A 117 -6.46 8.61 -7.54
CA VAL A 117 -5.61 7.41 -7.56
C VAL A 117 -6.44 6.13 -7.44
N GLU A 118 -6.13 5.19 -8.32
CA GLU A 118 -6.73 3.85 -8.40
C GLU A 118 -5.75 2.76 -7.94
N ASP A 119 -4.46 2.90 -8.26
CA ASP A 119 -3.37 2.00 -7.85
C ASP A 119 -2.31 2.78 -7.07
N LEU A 120 -2.20 2.48 -5.77
CA LEU A 120 -1.25 3.09 -4.86
C LEU A 120 -0.23 2.04 -4.38
N LYS A 121 1.05 2.39 -4.46
CA LYS A 121 2.14 1.60 -3.88
C LYS A 121 3.05 2.51 -3.06
N ILE A 122 3.12 2.29 -1.74
CA ILE A 122 3.98 3.04 -0.82
C ILE A 122 4.90 2.04 -0.11
N SER A 123 6.20 2.31 -0.05
CA SER A 123 7.15 1.48 0.71
C SER A 123 8.37 2.28 1.14
N TYR A 124 8.87 2.06 2.35
CA TYR A 124 10.06 2.69 2.92
C TYR A 124 9.97 4.22 2.83
N CYS A 125 8.85 4.78 3.28
CA CYS A 125 8.50 6.19 3.15
C CYS A 125 8.33 6.87 4.51
N ASN A 126 8.21 8.19 4.51
CA ASN A 126 7.85 8.93 5.71
C ASN A 126 6.45 8.56 6.20
N VAL A 127 6.31 8.12 7.45
CA VAL A 127 5.02 7.81 8.10
C VAL A 127 4.08 9.00 8.22
N ASN A 128 4.54 10.23 8.02
CA ASN A 128 3.70 11.43 8.06
C ASN A 128 3.28 11.92 6.66
N LEU A 129 3.65 11.20 5.60
CA LEU A 129 3.30 11.59 4.24
C LEU A 129 1.79 11.53 4.05
N ARG A 130 1.20 12.65 3.61
CA ARG A 130 -0.22 12.75 3.24
C ARG A 130 -0.37 12.88 1.74
N ILE A 131 -1.22 12.05 1.14
CA ILE A 131 -1.51 12.08 -0.32
C ILE A 131 -2.99 12.35 -0.61
N MET A 132 -3.87 12.19 0.37
CA MET A 132 -5.29 12.53 0.27
C MET A 132 -5.73 13.28 1.53
N GLU A 133 -6.67 14.21 1.37
CA GLU A 133 -7.40 14.83 2.47
C GLU A 133 -8.71 14.09 2.76
N SER A 134 -9.39 14.45 3.85
CA SER A 134 -10.68 13.89 4.22
C SER A 134 -11.69 13.98 3.06
N ILE A 135 -12.15 12.83 2.58
CA ILE A 135 -13.11 12.74 1.47
C ILE A 135 -14.51 12.74 2.08
N LYS A 136 -15.26 13.83 1.93
CA LYS A 136 -16.62 13.96 2.48
C LYS A 136 -17.67 13.01 1.87
N SER A 137 -17.33 12.19 0.86
CA SER A 137 -18.33 11.49 0.03
C SER A 137 -17.99 10.05 -0.38
N GLY A 138 -16.98 9.37 0.18
CA GLY A 138 -16.71 7.95 -0.16
C GLY A 138 -16.39 7.66 -1.65
N ASN A 139 -16.22 8.70 -2.48
CA ASN A 139 -15.99 8.59 -3.93
C ASN A 139 -14.52 8.28 -4.28
N SER A 140 -13.83 7.56 -3.41
CA SER A 140 -12.46 7.12 -3.70
C SER A 140 -12.47 6.17 -4.90
N LYS A 141 -11.56 6.40 -5.84
CA LYS A 141 -11.35 5.47 -6.96
C LYS A 141 -10.32 4.39 -6.63
N LEU A 142 -9.79 4.37 -5.41
CA LEU A 142 -8.76 3.45 -4.99
C LEU A 142 -9.23 2.00 -5.08
N ARG A 143 -8.56 1.20 -5.92
CA ARG A 143 -8.85 -0.22 -6.14
C ARG A 143 -7.72 -1.12 -5.69
N THR A 144 -6.48 -0.63 -5.74
CA THR A 144 -5.31 -1.41 -5.38
C THR A 144 -4.38 -0.62 -4.47
N VAL A 145 -3.94 -1.27 -3.39
CA VAL A 145 -2.97 -0.72 -2.45
C VAL A 145 -1.86 -1.73 -2.20
N SER A 146 -0.61 -1.27 -2.20
CA SER A 146 0.53 -2.01 -1.69
C SER A 146 1.24 -1.18 -0.64
N THR A 147 1.50 -1.78 0.53
CA THR A 147 2.29 -1.17 1.61
C THR A 147 3.29 -2.14 2.21
N ASP A 148 4.29 -1.62 2.90
CA ASP A 148 5.21 -2.35 3.77
C ASP A 148 5.05 -2.01 5.25
N ASN A 149 4.11 -1.12 5.58
CA ASN A 149 3.80 -0.74 6.95
C ASN A 149 2.37 -0.16 7.00
N MET A 150 1.57 -0.55 8.00
CA MET A 150 0.22 0.01 8.18
C MET A 150 0.23 1.51 8.52
N ALA A 151 1.22 1.99 9.27
CA ALA A 151 1.33 3.39 9.65
C ALA A 151 1.41 4.31 8.42
N HIS A 152 2.09 3.86 7.35
CA HIS A 152 2.14 4.59 6.08
C HIS A 152 0.75 4.81 5.50
N LEU A 153 -0.09 3.77 5.46
CA LEU A 153 -1.42 3.86 4.86
C LEU A 153 -2.36 4.73 5.69
N ARG A 154 -2.34 4.61 7.02
CA ARG A 154 -3.21 5.41 7.90
C ARG A 154 -2.92 6.90 7.85
N ALA A 155 -1.65 7.26 7.63
CA ALA A 155 -1.27 8.65 7.49
C ALA A 155 -1.50 9.19 6.07
N ALA A 156 -1.25 8.35 5.06
CA ALA A 156 -1.37 8.72 3.65
C ALA A 156 -2.82 8.93 3.20
N LEU A 157 -3.74 8.11 3.70
CA LEU A 157 -5.10 8.00 3.22
C LEU A 157 -6.13 8.14 4.34
N PRO A 158 -7.27 8.82 4.08
CA PRO A 158 -8.41 8.78 4.98
C PRO A 158 -9.05 7.38 4.96
N ILE A 159 -9.69 6.99 6.06
CA ILE A 159 -10.21 5.62 6.21
C ILE A 159 -11.31 5.29 5.20
N GLU A 160 -12.08 6.29 4.77
CA GLU A 160 -13.14 6.15 3.77
C GLU A 160 -12.58 5.79 2.39
N ALA A 161 -11.29 6.03 2.13
CA ALA A 161 -10.68 5.71 0.85
C ALA A 161 -10.62 4.20 0.57
N PHE A 162 -10.68 3.36 1.61
CA PHE A 162 -10.55 1.91 1.50
C PHE A 162 -11.87 1.18 1.19
N GLN A 163 -13.02 1.85 1.25
CA GLN A 163 -14.34 1.18 1.08
C GLN A 163 -14.48 0.43 -0.25
N GLY A 164 -13.86 0.94 -1.32
CA GLY A 164 -13.91 0.36 -2.66
C GLY A 164 -12.68 -0.46 -3.05
N LEU A 165 -11.82 -0.83 -2.09
CA LEU A 165 -10.56 -1.51 -2.36
C LEU A 165 -10.79 -2.96 -2.79
N ASN A 166 -10.25 -3.34 -3.94
CA ASN A 166 -10.41 -4.69 -4.49
C ASN A 166 -9.21 -5.59 -4.19
N SER A 167 -8.00 -5.01 -4.19
CA SER A 167 -6.75 -5.75 -4.01
C SER A 167 -5.82 -5.02 -3.04
N MET A 168 -5.30 -5.76 -2.07
CA MET A 168 -4.31 -5.27 -1.12
C MET A 168 -3.08 -6.18 -1.14
N SER A 169 -1.90 -5.57 -1.04
CA SER A 169 -0.68 -6.31 -0.78
C SER A 169 0.14 -5.69 0.35
N ILE A 170 0.55 -6.53 1.29
CA ILE A 170 1.45 -6.19 2.39
C ILE A 170 2.77 -6.87 2.07
N LYS A 171 3.86 -6.11 1.93
CA LYS A 171 5.15 -6.65 1.48
C LYS A 171 6.29 -6.11 2.29
N TRP A 172 7.23 -6.97 2.70
CA TRP A 172 8.45 -6.55 3.38
C TRP A 172 8.20 -5.77 4.69
N ASP A 173 7.09 -6.05 5.36
CA ASP A 173 6.80 -5.47 6.68
C ASP A 173 7.58 -6.24 7.74
N TRP A 174 8.66 -5.62 8.23
CA TRP A 174 9.58 -6.21 9.20
C TRP A 174 9.15 -5.99 10.65
N GLU A 175 8.05 -5.28 10.89
CA GLU A 175 7.51 -4.97 12.22
C GLU A 175 6.18 -5.67 12.48
N LEU A 176 5.46 -6.07 11.43
CA LEU A 176 4.16 -6.72 11.52
C LEU A 176 4.20 -8.05 12.27
N GLU A 177 3.65 -8.08 13.48
CA GLU A 177 3.52 -9.29 14.29
C GLU A 177 2.15 -9.96 14.16
N LYS A 178 1.09 -9.16 13.93
CA LYS A 178 -0.31 -9.61 13.88
C LYS A 178 -1.13 -8.80 12.88
N LEU A 179 -2.09 -9.44 12.20
CA LEU A 179 -2.99 -8.74 11.28
C LEU A 179 -4.02 -7.82 11.95
N SER A 180 -4.15 -7.86 13.28
CA SER A 180 -4.97 -6.91 14.05
C SER A 180 -4.54 -5.46 13.84
N GLU A 181 -3.31 -5.19 13.43
CA GLU A 181 -2.85 -3.84 13.06
C GLU A 181 -3.63 -3.27 11.87
N PHE A 182 -4.13 -4.13 10.99
CA PHE A 182 -4.92 -3.78 9.80
C PHE A 182 -6.44 -3.86 10.04
N GLU A 183 -6.88 -4.24 11.24
CA GLU A 183 -8.28 -4.53 11.56
C GLU A 183 -9.25 -3.44 11.09
N VAL A 184 -8.94 -2.18 11.40
CA VAL A 184 -9.78 -1.03 11.04
C VAL A 184 -9.94 -0.90 9.52
N VAL A 185 -8.86 -1.13 8.75
CA VAL A 185 -8.91 -1.06 7.29
C VAL A 185 -9.63 -2.28 6.70
N PHE A 186 -9.38 -3.48 7.22
CA PHE A 186 -10.07 -4.69 6.78
C PHE A 186 -11.57 -4.62 7.04
N ARG A 187 -12.03 -4.01 8.15
CA ARG A 187 -13.46 -3.75 8.35
C ARG A 187 -14.02 -2.82 7.27
N CYS A 188 -13.28 -1.79 6.87
CA CYS A 188 -13.72 -0.84 5.84
C CYS A 188 -13.81 -1.44 4.44
N CYS A 189 -12.93 -2.37 4.08
CA CYS A 189 -12.96 -3.06 2.78
C CYS A 189 -13.54 -4.48 2.83
N SER A 190 -14.24 -4.84 3.91
CA SER A 190 -14.75 -6.19 4.17
C SER A 190 -15.57 -6.81 3.03
N SER A 191 -16.38 -5.98 2.36
CA SER A 191 -17.27 -6.40 1.26
C SER A 191 -16.71 -6.19 -0.14
N SER A 192 -15.55 -5.55 -0.28
CA SER A 192 -14.97 -5.17 -1.59
C SER A 192 -13.63 -5.84 -1.87
N LEU A 193 -12.87 -6.20 -0.83
CA LEU A 193 -11.54 -6.78 -0.97
C LEU A 193 -11.64 -8.24 -1.40
N GLN A 194 -11.26 -8.50 -2.66
CA GLN A 194 -11.26 -9.84 -3.25
C GLN A 194 -9.87 -10.48 -3.24
N GLN A 195 -8.80 -9.67 -3.19
CA GLN A 195 -7.44 -10.18 -3.27
C GLN A 195 -6.57 -9.62 -2.15
N LEU A 196 -5.92 -10.51 -1.41
CA LEU A 196 -4.94 -10.17 -0.39
C LEU A 196 -3.65 -10.96 -0.63
N CYS A 197 -2.53 -10.25 -0.68
CA CYS A 197 -1.21 -10.85 -0.86
C CYS A 197 -0.25 -10.34 0.21
N ILE A 198 0.19 -11.24 1.10
CA ILE A 198 1.17 -10.96 2.14
C ILE A 198 2.49 -11.63 1.73
N PHE A 199 3.54 -10.84 1.62
CA PHE A 199 4.84 -11.28 1.12
C PHE A 199 5.97 -10.83 2.03
N ASP A 200 6.80 -11.76 2.49
CA ASP A 200 8.06 -11.46 3.17
C ASP A 200 7.86 -10.59 4.42
N CYS A 201 6.97 -11.03 5.31
CA CYS A 201 6.69 -10.41 6.61
C CYS A 201 7.26 -11.32 7.72
N PRO A 202 8.54 -11.14 8.12
CA PRO A 202 9.26 -12.14 8.91
C PRO A 202 8.75 -12.32 10.34
N LEU A 203 8.08 -11.32 10.92
CA LEU A 203 7.60 -11.36 12.31
C LEU A 203 6.14 -11.79 12.46
N LEU A 204 5.39 -11.95 11.37
CA LEU A 204 3.96 -12.27 11.44
C LEU A 204 3.77 -13.70 11.92
N LYS A 205 3.19 -13.85 13.12
CA LYS A 205 3.01 -15.15 13.80
C LYS A 205 1.62 -15.74 13.58
N SER A 206 0.61 -14.89 13.39
CA SER A 206 -0.79 -15.30 13.25
C SER A 206 -1.53 -14.37 12.29
N VAL A 207 -2.43 -14.92 11.47
CA VAL A 207 -3.35 -14.15 10.62
C VAL A 207 -4.69 -13.84 11.30
N THR A 208 -4.90 -14.29 12.55
CA THR A 208 -6.07 -13.93 13.38
C THR A 208 -6.09 -12.45 13.74
N GLY A 209 -7.29 -11.92 14.02
CA GLY A 209 -7.48 -10.50 14.38
C GLY A 209 -7.67 -9.59 13.17
N GLY A 210 -7.68 -10.13 11.95
CA GLY A 210 -7.71 -9.35 10.72
C GLY A 210 -8.45 -10.04 9.58
N LEU A 211 -8.06 -11.27 9.23
CA LEU A 211 -8.68 -11.98 8.10
C LEU A 211 -10.16 -12.28 8.31
N GLU A 212 -10.62 -12.42 9.56
CA GLU A 212 -12.03 -12.71 9.86
C GLU A 212 -13.01 -11.63 9.38
N HIS A 213 -12.51 -10.43 9.04
CA HIS A 213 -13.33 -9.34 8.50
C HIS A 213 -13.49 -9.40 6.98
N LEU A 214 -12.69 -10.19 6.27
CA LEU A 214 -12.59 -10.18 4.81
C LEU A 214 -13.51 -11.25 4.17
N THR A 215 -14.82 -11.06 4.33
CA THR A 215 -15.82 -12.05 3.88
C THR A 215 -15.97 -12.13 2.35
N ALA A 216 -15.58 -11.09 1.62
CA ALA A 216 -15.56 -11.06 0.15
C ALA A 216 -14.24 -11.58 -0.47
N LEU A 217 -13.28 -12.04 0.35
CA LEU A 217 -11.96 -12.44 -0.13
C LEU A 217 -12.04 -13.70 -1.00
N GLU A 218 -11.56 -13.61 -2.24
CA GLU A 218 -11.56 -14.69 -3.23
C GLU A 218 -10.17 -15.31 -3.40
N SER A 219 -9.11 -14.52 -3.20
CA SER A 219 -7.73 -14.98 -3.36
C SER A 219 -6.84 -14.50 -2.22
N LEU A 220 -6.25 -15.45 -1.49
CA LEU A 220 -5.26 -15.21 -0.44
C LEU A 220 -3.91 -15.81 -0.86
N VAL A 221 -2.87 -15.00 -0.83
CA VAL A 221 -1.49 -15.42 -1.06
C VAL A 221 -0.65 -15.09 0.17
N LEU A 222 -0.06 -16.11 0.77
CA LEU A 222 0.90 -16.02 1.87
C LEU A 222 2.23 -16.54 1.37
N ASN A 223 3.25 -15.69 1.35
CA ASN A 223 4.52 -16.00 0.72
C ASN A 223 5.70 -15.53 1.57
N CYS A 224 6.69 -16.40 1.78
CA CYS A 224 7.90 -16.10 2.53
C CYS A 224 7.57 -15.66 3.96
N MET A 225 6.91 -16.54 4.71
CA MET A 225 6.48 -16.28 6.09
C MET A 225 7.23 -17.20 7.05
N PRO A 226 8.43 -16.82 7.51
CA PRO A 226 9.25 -17.69 8.34
C PRO A 226 8.61 -17.93 9.72
N SER A 227 7.99 -16.93 10.34
CA SER A 227 7.43 -17.07 11.71
C SER A 227 5.96 -17.49 11.76
N LEU A 228 5.29 -17.62 10.61
CA LEU A 228 3.86 -17.94 10.60
C LEU A 228 3.66 -19.42 10.94
N SER A 229 3.15 -19.67 12.14
CA SER A 229 2.74 -20.99 12.61
C SER A 229 1.29 -20.89 13.06
N GLU A 230 0.38 -21.01 12.10
CA GLU A 230 -1.07 -21.09 12.34
C GLU A 230 -1.47 -22.35 13.13
N ALA A 231 -0.56 -23.32 13.26
CA ALA A 231 -0.71 -24.49 14.11
C ALA A 231 -0.44 -24.12 15.58
N GLY A 232 -1.33 -23.30 16.15
CA GLY A 232 -1.29 -22.96 17.58
C GLY A 232 -1.88 -24.10 18.42
N GLU A 233 -1.02 -24.85 19.10
CA GLU A 233 -1.42 -25.62 20.29
C GLU A 233 -1.96 -24.64 21.35
N GLY A 234 -3.19 -24.84 21.81
CA GLY A 234 -3.62 -24.36 23.15
C GLY A 234 -4.55 -23.16 23.24
N VAL A 235 -5.11 -22.64 22.14
CA VAL A 235 -6.29 -21.78 22.22
C VAL A 235 -7.46 -22.52 21.60
N GLU A 236 -8.64 -22.44 22.22
CA GLU A 236 -9.91 -22.97 21.69
C GLU A 236 -10.16 -22.39 20.29
N ASP A 237 -9.57 -23.03 19.27
CA ASP A 237 -9.62 -22.60 17.88
C ASP A 237 -10.99 -22.98 17.33
N ASP A 238 -11.92 -22.02 17.37
CA ASP A 238 -13.24 -22.11 16.78
C ASP A 238 -13.20 -22.13 15.24
N GLY A 239 -12.00 -22.26 14.65
CA GLY A 239 -11.74 -22.21 13.23
C GLY A 239 -11.55 -20.81 12.68
N THR A 240 -11.47 -19.79 13.55
CA THR A 240 -11.15 -18.42 13.12
C THR A 240 -9.64 -18.27 12.87
N PRO A 241 -9.23 -17.61 11.77
CA PRO A 241 -10.04 -16.73 10.92
C PRO A 241 -10.67 -17.43 9.70
N TRP A 242 -10.27 -18.68 9.41
CA TRP A 242 -10.63 -19.42 8.19
C TRP A 242 -12.13 -19.62 7.99
N ARG A 243 -12.90 -19.84 9.06
CA ARG A 243 -14.37 -20.01 9.03
C ARG A 243 -15.11 -18.82 8.41
N CYS A 244 -14.55 -17.62 8.49
CA CYS A 244 -15.17 -16.41 7.96
C CYS A 244 -14.93 -16.21 6.45
N LEU A 245 -14.00 -16.96 5.86
CA LEU A 245 -13.57 -16.80 4.47
C LEU A 245 -14.40 -17.65 3.49
N HIS A 246 -15.72 -17.51 3.55
CA HIS A 246 -16.66 -18.33 2.77
C HIS A 246 -16.62 -18.07 1.25
N SER A 247 -15.98 -16.99 0.80
CA SER A 247 -15.85 -16.64 -0.63
C SER A 247 -14.50 -17.05 -1.24
N LEU A 248 -13.61 -17.66 -0.44
CA LEU A 248 -12.23 -17.91 -0.84
C LEU A 248 -12.14 -19.05 -1.86
N ARG A 249 -11.66 -18.73 -3.06
CA ARG A 249 -11.50 -19.68 -4.18
C ARG A 249 -10.05 -20.09 -4.40
N SER A 250 -9.09 -19.21 -4.11
CA SER A 250 -7.67 -19.46 -4.32
C SER A 250 -6.89 -19.20 -3.04
N LEU A 251 -6.17 -20.21 -2.55
CA LEU A 251 -5.26 -20.10 -1.40
C LEU A 251 -3.88 -20.59 -1.79
N LYS A 252 -2.88 -19.75 -1.57
CA LYS A 252 -1.50 -20.02 -1.99
C LYS A 252 -0.54 -19.82 -0.83
N PHE A 253 0.12 -20.89 -0.42
CA PHE A 253 1.23 -20.89 0.52
C PHE A 253 2.53 -21.10 -0.26
N ARG A 254 3.48 -20.17 -0.15
CA ARG A 254 4.77 -20.26 -0.84
C ARG A 254 5.91 -19.96 0.12
N TYR A 255 6.98 -20.73 0.07
CA TYR A 255 8.20 -20.47 0.86
C TYR A 255 7.89 -20.33 2.37
N MET A 256 7.12 -21.28 2.92
CA MET A 256 6.68 -21.30 4.33
C MET A 256 7.58 -22.22 5.17
N GLN A 257 8.60 -21.65 5.83
CA GLN A 257 9.65 -22.45 6.49
C GLN A 257 9.19 -23.19 7.75
N ASN A 258 8.21 -22.66 8.50
CA ASN A 258 7.73 -23.26 9.74
C ASN A 258 6.34 -23.92 9.60
N MET A 259 5.82 -24.03 8.38
CA MET A 259 4.49 -24.62 8.15
C MET A 259 4.57 -26.14 8.02
N VAL A 260 4.62 -26.82 9.16
CA VAL A 260 4.66 -28.30 9.24
C VAL A 260 3.30 -28.96 9.05
N LYS A 261 2.21 -28.23 9.33
CA LYS A 261 0.81 -28.68 9.20
C LYS A 261 -0.04 -27.53 8.65
N LEU A 262 -1.11 -27.88 7.95
CA LEU A 262 -2.14 -26.91 7.55
C LEU A 262 -3.07 -26.61 8.74
N PRO A 263 -3.53 -25.35 8.90
CA PRO A 263 -4.47 -25.01 9.97
C PRO A 263 -5.79 -25.77 9.86
N ASN A 264 -6.30 -26.27 11.00
CA ASN A 264 -7.54 -27.06 11.06
C ASN A 264 -8.79 -26.27 10.66
N GLY A 265 -8.79 -24.94 10.89
CA GLY A 265 -9.86 -24.06 10.44
C GLY A 265 -10.07 -24.06 8.91
N MET A 266 -9.09 -24.48 8.11
CA MET A 266 -9.24 -24.54 6.65
C MET A 266 -10.32 -25.53 6.19
N ARG A 267 -10.77 -26.46 7.04
CA ARG A 267 -11.90 -27.36 6.72
C ARG A 267 -13.21 -26.63 6.38
N TYR A 268 -13.36 -25.39 6.82
CA TYR A 268 -14.53 -24.56 6.55
C TYR A 268 -14.52 -23.90 5.16
N LEU A 269 -13.42 -24.00 4.40
CA LEU A 269 -13.22 -23.36 3.09
C LEU A 269 -13.87 -24.17 1.96
N THR A 270 -15.18 -24.44 2.05
CA THR A 270 -15.89 -25.32 1.10
C THR A 270 -15.96 -24.78 -0.34
N THR A 271 -15.68 -23.49 -0.54
CA THR A 271 -15.64 -22.82 -1.86
C THR A 271 -14.26 -22.78 -2.51
N LEU A 272 -13.24 -23.36 -1.86
CA LEU A 272 -11.86 -23.34 -2.35
C LEU A 272 -11.70 -24.21 -3.60
N GLU A 273 -11.19 -23.63 -4.69
CA GLU A 273 -10.99 -24.25 -6.01
C GLU A 273 -9.50 -24.45 -6.37
N ASP A 274 -8.61 -23.62 -5.82
CA ASP A 274 -7.16 -23.64 -6.12
C ASP A 274 -6.37 -23.54 -4.82
N LEU A 275 -5.85 -24.69 -4.33
CA LEU A 275 -4.89 -24.75 -3.23
C LEU A 275 -3.49 -25.00 -3.80
N ARG A 276 -2.58 -24.05 -3.62
CA ARG A 276 -1.16 -24.22 -3.99
C ARG A 276 -0.28 -24.16 -2.77
N ILE A 277 0.54 -25.18 -2.59
CA ILE A 277 1.53 -25.29 -1.52
C ILE A 277 2.88 -25.52 -2.20
N GLU A 278 3.80 -24.58 -2.05
CA GLU A 278 5.09 -24.58 -2.74
C GLU A 278 6.21 -24.25 -1.74
N SER A 279 7.28 -25.05 -1.72
CA SER A 279 8.46 -24.80 -0.89
C SER A 279 8.10 -24.63 0.60
N THR A 280 7.47 -25.65 1.19
CA THR A 280 7.04 -25.68 2.59
C THR A 280 7.52 -26.95 3.27
N GLU A 281 7.74 -26.94 4.59
CA GLU A 281 8.14 -28.11 5.39
C GLU A 281 6.94 -29.00 5.82
N LEU A 282 5.90 -29.09 4.97
CA LEU A 282 4.65 -29.78 5.30
C LEU A 282 4.87 -31.29 5.42
N GLU A 283 4.65 -31.87 6.60
CA GLU A 283 4.90 -33.29 6.86
C GLU A 283 3.77 -34.20 6.38
N SER A 284 2.52 -33.74 6.54
CA SER A 284 1.33 -34.51 6.20
C SER A 284 0.17 -33.60 5.82
N LEU A 285 -0.68 -34.09 4.92
CA LEU A 285 -1.97 -33.46 4.64
C LEU A 285 -2.99 -33.84 5.73
N PRO A 286 -3.84 -32.90 6.17
CA PRO A 286 -4.81 -33.16 7.23
C PRO A 286 -5.99 -34.01 6.74
N GLU A 287 -6.62 -34.75 7.67
CA GLU A 287 -7.71 -35.70 7.37
C GLU A 287 -8.99 -35.02 6.86
N TRP A 288 -9.17 -33.72 7.11
CA TRP A 288 -10.32 -32.96 6.63
C TRP A 288 -10.21 -32.56 5.15
N MET A 289 -9.08 -32.78 4.48
CA MET A 289 -8.92 -32.44 3.04
C MET A 289 -10.06 -32.92 2.13
N PRO A 290 -10.64 -34.12 2.31
CA PRO A 290 -11.80 -34.57 1.53
C PRO A 290 -13.08 -33.76 1.74
N GLU A 291 -13.16 -32.91 2.78
CA GLU A 291 -14.29 -32.01 3.05
C GLU A 291 -14.27 -30.78 2.12
N LEU A 292 -13.14 -30.49 1.47
CA LEU A 292 -13.02 -29.43 0.47
C LEU A 292 -13.61 -29.87 -0.88
N THR A 293 -14.93 -29.91 -0.96
CA THR A 293 -15.64 -30.47 -2.13
C THR A 293 -15.42 -29.72 -3.46
N SER A 294 -14.89 -28.49 -3.42
CA SER A 294 -14.68 -27.65 -4.61
C SER A 294 -13.23 -27.68 -5.13
N LEU A 295 -12.32 -28.34 -4.41
CA LEU A 295 -10.88 -28.44 -4.72
C LEU A 295 -10.59 -29.58 -5.71
#